data_AF-A0A9P1HGS6-F1
#
_entry.id   AF-A0A9P1HGS6-F1
#
_cell.length_a   1.000
_cell.length_b   1.000
_cell.length_c   1.000
_cell.angle_alpha   90.00
_cell.angle_beta   90.00
_cell.angle_gamma   90.00
#
_symmetry.space_group_name_H-M   'P 1'
#
loop_
_entity.id
_entity.type
_entity.pdbx_description
1 polymer ?
#
loop_
_entity_poly.entity_id
_entity_poly.type
_entity_poly.pdbx_seq_one_letter_code
_entity_poly.pdbx_strand_id
1 'polypeptide(L)'
;MRVVLSVFCFILVVSCEDEWTPDTYPNPRSGGFRQCSMRSVSNICDPNQILNESDRYRLNNELSRLSTRSSSDSKDFCARKGIDAVLAIVPEGSQKFADELSKRWNLDGQCQKSAVFVFSSDERHLYYGGEKNTGINPAEFDAIAFAAKSQLSAGHYVAGLVNIFKELGKKTNPVMEVPSPSTPRGSSSSSSVLTTLLAFVIFFIWN
;
A
#
# COMPACT_ATOMS: atom_id res chain seq x y z
N MET A 1 -35.17 35.03 57.50
CA MET A 1 -34.00 34.41 56.83
C MET A 1 -34.50 33.71 55.57
N ARG A 2 -34.15 34.21 54.38
CA ARG A 2 -34.57 33.64 53.09
C ARG A 2 -33.40 32.85 52.52
N VAL A 3 -33.51 31.53 52.54
CA VAL A 3 -32.54 30.61 51.94
C VAL A 3 -32.81 30.62 50.43
N VAL A 4 -32.00 31.35 49.67
CA VAL A 4 -32.01 31.31 48.20
C VAL A 4 -31.19 30.09 47.80
N LEU A 5 -31.88 28.97 47.60
CA LEU A 5 -31.28 27.73 47.10
C LEU A 5 -31.01 27.91 45.60
N SER A 6 -29.81 28.39 45.27
CA SER A 6 -29.32 28.50 43.89
C SER A 6 -29.04 27.09 43.38
N VAL A 7 -30.01 26.54 42.64
CA VAL A 7 -29.86 25.29 41.91
C VAL A 7 -28.99 25.57 40.68
N PHE A 8 -27.67 25.38 40.84
CA PHE A 8 -26.73 25.35 39.73
C PHE A 8 -26.98 24.08 38.91
N CYS A 9 -27.75 24.22 37.84
CA CYS A 9 -27.97 23.17 36.85
C CYS A 9 -26.67 22.98 36.04
N PHE A 10 -25.87 21.99 36.40
CA PHE A 10 -24.75 21.50 35.58
C PHE A 10 -25.34 20.85 34.33
N ILE A 11 -25.46 21.63 33.24
CA ILE A 11 -25.74 21.10 31.91
C ILE A 11 -24.47 20.37 31.46
N LEU A 12 -24.47 19.05 31.59
CA LEU A 12 -23.51 18.18 30.92
C LEU A 12 -23.77 18.30 29.42
N VAL A 13 -23.00 19.16 28.74
CA VAL A 13 -22.95 19.20 27.29
C VAL A 13 -22.21 17.92 26.86
N VAL A 14 -22.97 16.86 26.60
CA VAL A 14 -22.45 15.67 25.92
C VAL A 14 -22.17 16.11 24.49
N SER A 15 -20.92 16.45 24.20
CA SER A 15 -20.43 16.56 22.83
C SER A 15 -20.48 15.16 22.22
N CYS A 16 -21.48 14.91 21.39
CA CYS A 16 -21.43 13.77 20.48
C CYS A 16 -20.36 14.13 19.45
N GLU A 17 -19.15 13.60 19.58
CA GLU A 17 -18.25 13.55 18.43
C GLU A 17 -18.98 12.73 17.36
N ASP A 18 -19.22 13.35 16.21
CA ASP A 18 -19.78 12.64 15.06
C ASP A 18 -18.77 11.55 14.66
N GLU A 19 -19.08 10.32 15.05
CA GLU A 19 -18.31 9.15 14.66
C GLU A 19 -18.41 9.00 13.14
N TRP A 20 -17.26 8.90 12.49
CA TRP A 20 -17.23 8.73 11.06
C TRP A 20 -17.74 7.36 10.68
N THR A 21 -18.63 7.31 9.69
CA THR A 21 -19.06 6.06 9.06
C THR A 21 -18.55 6.02 7.61
N PRO A 22 -18.44 4.85 6.97
CA PRO A 22 -18.03 4.78 5.57
C PRO A 22 -18.92 5.58 4.61
N ASP A 23 -20.18 5.84 5.01
CA ASP A 23 -21.12 6.65 4.23
C ASP A 23 -20.85 8.15 4.30
N THR A 24 -20.36 8.64 5.45
CA THR A 24 -20.13 10.06 5.74
C THR A 24 -18.66 10.47 5.65
N TYR A 25 -17.73 9.51 5.64
CA TYR A 25 -16.30 9.79 5.59
C TYR A 25 -15.89 10.46 4.27
N PRO A 26 -15.20 11.62 4.32
CA PRO A 26 -14.97 12.42 3.12
C PRO A 26 -13.97 11.77 2.16
N ASN A 27 -14.28 11.81 0.86
CA ASN A 27 -13.36 11.34 -0.18
C ASN A 27 -12.39 12.47 -0.61
N PRO A 28 -11.07 12.35 -0.34
CA PRO A 28 -10.09 13.39 -0.66
C PRO A 28 -9.85 13.56 -2.18
N ARG A 29 -10.29 12.60 -3.00
CA ARG A 29 -10.17 12.61 -4.47
C ARG A 29 -11.39 13.20 -5.18
N SER A 30 -12.55 13.24 -4.52
CA SER A 30 -13.83 13.66 -5.11
C SER A 30 -14.45 14.86 -4.39
N GLY A 31 -13.64 15.91 -4.17
CA GLY A 31 -14.11 17.18 -3.59
C GLY A 31 -14.12 17.26 -2.06
N GLY A 32 -13.90 16.15 -1.34
CA GLY A 32 -13.86 16.11 0.13
C GLY A 32 -12.52 16.54 0.76
N PHE A 33 -11.56 17.01 -0.04
CA PHE A 33 -10.19 17.26 0.43
C PHE A 33 -10.11 18.32 1.55
N ARG A 34 -11.03 19.29 1.58
CA ARG A 34 -11.05 20.32 2.64
C ARG A 34 -11.48 19.72 3.98
N GLN A 35 -12.50 18.86 3.98
CA GLN A 35 -12.94 18.12 5.17
C GLN A 35 -11.85 17.17 5.67
N CYS A 36 -11.05 16.63 4.75
CA CYS A 36 -9.86 15.82 5.04
C CYS A 36 -8.66 16.61 5.59
N SER A 37 -8.81 17.90 5.91
CA SER A 37 -7.72 18.80 6.36
C SER A 37 -6.56 18.93 5.36
N MET A 38 -6.88 18.93 4.07
CA MET A 38 -5.93 19.14 2.96
C MET A 38 -6.27 20.43 2.18
N ARG A 39 -5.25 21.08 1.61
CA ARG A 39 -5.45 22.31 0.81
C ARG A 39 -5.93 22.05 -0.61
N SER A 40 -5.77 20.83 -1.11
CA SER A 40 -6.13 20.40 -2.47
C SER A 40 -6.46 18.91 -2.50
N VAL A 41 -6.99 18.44 -3.63
CA VAL A 41 -7.14 17.01 -3.93
C VAL A 41 -5.87 16.25 -3.56
N SER A 42 -6.03 15.10 -2.90
CA SER A 42 -4.92 14.35 -2.29
C SER A 42 -5.24 12.86 -2.10
N ASN A 43 -4.24 12.11 -1.66
CA ASN A 43 -4.29 10.69 -1.33
C ASN A 43 -4.49 10.40 0.15
N ILE A 44 -4.69 11.41 0.98
CA ILE A 44 -4.88 11.21 2.41
C ILE A 44 -6.13 11.94 2.89
N CYS A 45 -6.85 11.30 3.78
CA CYS A 45 -7.94 11.90 4.52
C CYS A 45 -7.72 11.75 6.02
N ASP A 46 -7.68 12.88 6.73
CA ASP A 46 -7.52 12.94 8.18
C ASP A 46 -8.41 14.08 8.72
N PRO A 47 -9.73 13.85 8.76
CA PRO A 47 -10.69 14.87 9.16
C PRO A 47 -10.61 15.22 10.66
N ASN A 48 -10.16 14.28 11.50
CA ASN A 48 -9.96 14.49 12.93
C ASN A 48 -8.62 15.15 13.26
N GLN A 49 -7.77 15.43 12.26
CA GLN A 49 -6.45 16.04 12.45
C GLN A 49 -5.56 15.27 13.44
N ILE A 50 -5.62 13.94 13.39
CA ILE A 50 -4.76 13.04 14.18
C ILE A 50 -3.29 13.31 13.84
N LEU A 51 -3.00 13.64 12.59
CA LEU A 51 -1.67 14.07 12.15
C LEU A 51 -1.59 15.60 12.14
N ASN A 52 -0.37 16.13 12.16
CA ASN A 52 -0.17 17.53 11.77
C ASN A 52 -0.16 17.67 10.23
N GLU A 53 -0.24 18.91 9.75
CA GLU A 53 -0.30 19.19 8.31
C GLU A 53 0.91 18.65 7.54
N SER A 54 2.13 18.84 8.06
CA SER A 54 3.35 18.38 7.42
C SER A 54 3.35 16.86 7.23
N ASP A 55 2.90 16.13 8.25
CA ASP A 55 2.83 14.68 8.24
C ASP A 55 1.80 14.15 7.23
N ARG A 56 0.65 14.82 7.11
CA ARG A 56 -0.33 14.51 6.05
C ARG A 56 0.30 14.63 4.66
N TYR A 57 1.00 15.73 4.39
CA TYR A 57 1.64 15.94 3.09
C TYR A 57 2.78 14.96 2.82
N ARG A 58 3.53 14.57 3.85
CA ARG A 58 4.56 13.54 3.74
C ARG A 58 3.98 12.19 3.34
N LEU A 59 2.88 11.77 3.98
CA LEU A 59 2.21 10.52 3.64
C LEU A 59 1.51 10.58 2.28
N ASN A 60 0.89 11.71 1.94
CA ASN A 60 0.34 11.94 0.61
C ASN A 60 1.38 11.69 -0.50
N ASN A 61 2.58 12.26 -0.34
CA ASN A 61 3.67 12.06 -1.29
C ASN A 61 4.16 10.60 -1.31
N GLU A 62 4.14 9.92 -0.16
CA GLU A 62 4.53 8.52 -0.08
C GLU A 62 3.53 7.60 -0.80
N LEU A 63 2.23 7.88 -0.73
CA LEU A 63 1.19 7.16 -1.47
C LEU A 63 1.33 7.36 -2.98
N SER A 64 1.68 8.58 -3.42
CA SER A 64 2.04 8.82 -4.83
C SER A 64 3.26 8.01 -5.26
N ARG A 65 4.27 7.88 -4.40
CA ARG A 65 5.46 7.06 -4.68
C ARG A 65 5.15 5.56 -4.69
N LEU A 66 4.22 5.09 -3.86
CA LEU A 66 3.75 3.71 -3.91
C LEU A 66 3.21 3.38 -5.30
N SER A 67 2.40 4.26 -5.89
CA SER A 67 1.91 4.09 -7.26
C SER A 67 3.04 3.97 -8.28
N THR A 68 4.07 4.81 -8.17
CA THR A 68 5.23 4.71 -9.07
C THR A 68 6.06 3.43 -8.83
N ARG A 69 6.31 3.05 -7.57
CA ARG A 69 7.14 1.86 -7.25
C ARG A 69 6.49 0.54 -7.61
N SER A 70 5.17 0.48 -7.55
CA SER A 70 4.37 -0.70 -7.89
C SER A 70 3.97 -0.75 -9.37
N SER A 71 4.41 0.24 -10.17
CA SER A 71 4.21 0.23 -11.62
C SER A 71 5.20 -0.74 -12.29
N SER A 72 4.84 -1.25 -13.47
CA SER A 72 5.70 -2.15 -14.24
C SER A 72 6.02 -1.56 -15.61
N ASP A 73 7.03 -2.09 -16.29
CA ASP A 73 7.41 -1.66 -17.66
C ASP A 73 6.50 -2.26 -18.76
N SER A 74 5.31 -2.76 -18.40
CA SER A 74 4.40 -3.37 -19.37
C SER A 74 3.92 -2.37 -20.43
N LYS A 75 3.66 -2.88 -21.64
CA LYS A 75 3.06 -2.09 -22.72
C LYS A 75 1.56 -1.87 -22.48
N ASP A 76 0.89 -2.83 -21.87
CA ASP A 76 -0.53 -2.71 -21.50
C ASP A 76 -0.73 -1.68 -20.39
N PHE A 77 -1.75 -0.83 -20.54
CA PHE A 77 -2.00 0.28 -19.64
C PHE A 77 -2.28 -0.19 -18.21
N CYS A 78 -3.17 -1.17 -18.04
CA CYS A 78 -3.53 -1.66 -16.72
C CYS A 78 -2.44 -2.51 -16.10
N ALA A 79 -1.70 -3.29 -16.89
CA ALA A 79 -0.53 -4.01 -16.40
C ALA A 79 0.58 -3.05 -15.92
N ARG A 80 0.82 -1.95 -16.65
CA ARG A 80 1.80 -0.92 -16.29
C ARG A 80 1.41 -0.12 -15.06
N LYS A 81 0.13 0.24 -14.94
CA LYS A 81 -0.38 1.07 -13.83
C LYS A 81 -0.02 0.43 -12.48
N GLY A 82 0.58 1.20 -11.59
CA GLY A 82 0.80 0.78 -10.20
C GLY A 82 -0.44 1.01 -9.33
N ILE A 83 -0.33 0.69 -8.06
CA ILE A 83 -1.42 0.79 -7.10
C ILE A 83 -1.82 2.26 -6.92
N ASP A 84 -3.11 2.59 -7.10
CA ASP A 84 -3.65 3.90 -6.77
C ASP A 84 -4.19 3.88 -5.33
N ALA A 85 -3.41 4.41 -4.41
CA ALA A 85 -3.65 4.26 -2.98
C ALA A 85 -4.20 5.55 -2.33
N VAL A 86 -5.22 5.40 -1.50
CA VAL A 86 -5.71 6.46 -0.60
C VAL A 86 -5.63 5.97 0.85
N LEU A 87 -5.26 6.86 1.76
CA LEU A 87 -5.16 6.61 3.20
C LEU A 87 -6.22 7.39 3.96
N ALA A 88 -7.10 6.69 4.65
CA ALA A 88 -7.99 7.24 5.67
C ALA A 88 -7.35 7.11 7.05
N ILE A 89 -7.38 8.19 7.84
CA ILE A 89 -6.94 8.23 9.23
C ILE A 89 -8.18 8.44 10.11
N VAL A 90 -8.42 7.51 11.02
CA VAL A 90 -9.58 7.50 11.93
C VAL A 90 -9.14 7.14 13.35
N PRO A 91 -9.84 7.59 14.40
CA PRO A 91 -9.61 7.10 15.75
C PRO A 91 -9.80 5.58 15.83
N GLU A 92 -11.01 5.14 15.52
CA GLU A 92 -11.42 3.74 15.46
C GLU A 92 -11.67 3.33 14.01
N GLY A 93 -11.14 2.18 13.61
CA GLY A 93 -11.25 1.67 12.25
C GLY A 93 -11.37 0.15 12.23
N SER A 94 -11.85 -0.40 11.13
CA SER A 94 -11.98 -1.85 10.98
C SER A 94 -11.76 -2.28 9.53
N GLN A 95 -11.54 -3.59 9.32
CA GLN A 95 -11.49 -4.16 7.98
C GLN A 95 -12.75 -3.87 7.18
N LYS A 96 -13.93 -3.97 7.81
CA LYS A 96 -15.21 -3.65 7.18
C LYS A 96 -15.27 -2.18 6.73
N PHE A 97 -14.77 -1.26 7.54
CA PHE A 97 -14.68 0.16 7.20
C PHE A 97 -13.82 0.37 5.94
N ALA A 98 -12.67 -0.28 5.86
CA ALA A 98 -11.77 -0.20 4.70
C ALA A 98 -12.41 -0.77 3.43
N ASP A 99 -13.08 -1.92 3.54
CA ASP A 99 -13.79 -2.57 2.42
C ASP A 99 -14.95 -1.70 1.90
N GLU A 100 -15.71 -1.07 2.80
CA GLU A 100 -16.83 -0.20 2.43
C GLU A 100 -16.36 1.11 1.79
N LEU A 101 -15.29 1.72 2.30
CA LEU A 101 -14.68 2.87 1.64
C LEU A 101 -14.15 2.54 0.25
N SER A 102 -13.44 1.42 0.09
CA SER A 102 -12.92 0.98 -1.21
C SER A 102 -14.05 0.83 -2.24
N LYS A 103 -15.15 0.17 -1.86
CA LYS A 103 -16.32 0.00 -2.73
C LYS A 103 -16.98 1.33 -3.07
N ARG A 104 -17.17 2.20 -2.08
CA ARG A 104 -17.88 3.47 -2.26
C ARG A 104 -17.09 4.45 -3.11
N TRP A 105 -15.80 4.57 -2.84
CA TRP A 105 -14.95 5.53 -3.53
C TRP A 105 -14.60 5.08 -4.95
N ASN A 106 -14.63 3.78 -5.23
CA ASN A 106 -14.48 3.20 -6.58
C ASN A 106 -13.40 3.92 -7.40
N LEU A 107 -12.20 4.00 -6.81
CA LEU A 107 -11.15 4.92 -7.27
C LEU A 107 -10.59 4.54 -8.64
N ASP A 108 -10.71 3.27 -9.04
CA ASP A 108 -10.21 2.78 -10.32
C ASP A 108 -11.15 1.79 -11.00
N GLY A 109 -12.29 2.30 -11.46
CA GLY A 109 -13.27 1.50 -12.20
C GLY A 109 -12.77 0.87 -13.52
N GLN A 110 -11.59 1.25 -14.03
CA GLN A 110 -11.03 0.70 -15.27
C GLN A 110 -10.07 -0.46 -15.02
N CYS A 111 -9.00 -0.23 -14.26
CA CYS A 111 -7.97 -1.24 -14.06
C CYS A 111 -8.14 -2.03 -12.77
N GLN A 112 -9.00 -1.57 -11.86
CA GLN A 112 -9.25 -2.18 -10.55
C GLN A 112 -7.97 -2.34 -9.72
N LYS A 113 -7.06 -1.36 -9.81
CA LYS A 113 -5.77 -1.32 -9.12
C LYS A 113 -5.76 -0.34 -7.95
N SER A 114 -6.91 0.01 -7.38
CA SER A 114 -6.96 0.91 -6.25
C SER A 114 -7.05 0.21 -4.90
N ALA A 115 -6.46 0.84 -3.88
CA ALA A 115 -6.52 0.39 -2.50
C ALA A 115 -6.83 1.56 -1.56
N VAL A 116 -7.75 1.34 -0.63
CA VAL A 116 -8.02 2.24 0.48
C VAL A 116 -7.42 1.65 1.73
N PHE A 117 -6.40 2.31 2.29
CA PHE A 117 -5.83 1.98 3.58
C PHE A 117 -6.56 2.76 4.67
N VAL A 118 -6.84 2.11 5.80
CA VAL A 118 -7.47 2.74 6.97
C VAL A 118 -6.57 2.56 8.16
N PHE A 119 -5.96 3.64 8.64
CA PHE A 119 -5.18 3.63 9.87
C PHE A 119 -6.07 4.00 11.04
N SER A 120 -6.30 3.05 11.96
CA SER A 120 -6.90 3.31 13.26
C SER A 120 -5.81 3.78 14.21
N SER A 121 -5.89 5.04 14.66
CA SER A 121 -4.90 5.61 15.57
C SER A 121 -4.96 5.01 16.96
N ASP A 122 -6.14 4.57 17.40
CA ASP A 122 -6.35 4.07 18.76
C ASP A 122 -5.87 2.62 18.87
N GLU A 123 -6.18 1.79 17.87
CA GLU A 123 -5.68 0.42 17.78
C GLU A 123 -4.25 0.32 17.23
N ARG A 124 -3.73 1.40 16.66
CA ARG A 124 -2.42 1.47 15.96
C ARG A 124 -2.30 0.39 14.88
N HIS A 125 -3.41 0.16 14.18
CA HIS A 125 -3.55 -0.88 13.18
C HIS A 125 -3.85 -0.28 11.81
N LEU A 126 -3.32 -0.91 10.76
CA LEU A 126 -3.58 -0.53 9.38
C LEU A 126 -4.40 -1.62 8.70
N TYR A 127 -5.64 -1.30 8.37
CA TYR A 127 -6.52 -2.12 7.54
C TYR A 127 -6.38 -1.72 6.06
N TYR A 128 -6.81 -2.58 5.13
CA TYR A 128 -6.89 -2.20 3.72
C TYR A 128 -8.08 -2.82 3.01
N GLY A 129 -8.80 -2.04 2.21
CA GLY A 129 -9.78 -2.50 1.23
C GLY A 129 -9.19 -2.36 -0.16
N GLY A 130 -8.91 -3.47 -0.83
CA GLY A 130 -8.28 -3.48 -2.15
C GLY A 130 -9.23 -3.97 -3.24
N GLU A 131 -9.10 -3.40 -4.43
CA GLU A 131 -9.72 -3.94 -5.63
C GLU A 131 -8.95 -5.17 -6.17
N LYS A 132 -9.60 -5.90 -7.09
CA LYS A 132 -9.18 -7.23 -7.56
C LYS A 132 -7.74 -7.28 -8.11
N ASN A 133 -7.27 -6.22 -8.77
CA ASN A 133 -6.00 -6.23 -9.50
C ASN A 133 -4.89 -5.44 -8.79
N THR A 134 -5.08 -5.06 -7.53
CA THR A 134 -4.06 -4.34 -6.73
C THR A 134 -2.74 -5.08 -6.63
N GLY A 135 -2.74 -6.41 -6.73
CA GLY A 135 -1.54 -7.23 -6.56
C GLY A 135 -1.03 -7.28 -5.11
N ILE A 136 -1.80 -6.78 -4.15
CA ILE A 136 -1.49 -6.87 -2.72
C ILE A 136 -1.92 -8.27 -2.23
N ASN A 137 -0.94 -9.08 -1.83
CA ASN A 137 -1.23 -10.35 -1.17
C ASN A 137 -1.59 -10.09 0.31
N PRO A 138 -2.74 -10.58 0.82
CA PRO A 138 -3.15 -10.33 2.20
C PRO A 138 -2.14 -10.78 3.26
N ALA A 139 -1.56 -11.99 3.11
CA ALA A 139 -0.60 -12.52 4.07
C ALA A 139 0.72 -11.71 4.06
N GLU A 140 1.11 -11.20 2.89
CA GLU A 140 2.28 -10.33 2.78
C GLU A 140 2.01 -8.93 3.38
N PHE A 141 0.82 -8.38 3.16
CA PHE A 141 0.39 -7.14 3.80
C PHE A 141 0.45 -7.28 5.32
N ASP A 142 -0.13 -8.35 5.88
CA ASP A 142 -0.13 -8.61 7.32
C ASP A 142 1.30 -8.70 7.87
N ALA A 143 2.19 -9.40 7.17
CA ALA A 143 3.60 -9.51 7.57
C ALA A 143 4.32 -8.14 7.55
N ILE A 144 4.07 -7.31 6.53
CA ILE A 144 4.64 -5.96 6.41
C ILE A 144 4.09 -5.04 7.51
N ALA A 145 2.77 -5.04 7.74
CA ALA A 145 2.13 -4.24 8.77
C ALA A 145 2.62 -4.65 10.17
N PHE A 146 2.76 -5.96 10.41
CA PHE A 146 3.30 -6.49 11.65
C PHE A 146 4.75 -6.05 11.89
N ALA A 147 5.60 -6.04 10.86
CA ALA A 147 6.98 -5.58 10.98
C ALA A 147 7.09 -4.09 11.38
N ALA A 148 6.12 -3.26 11.01
CA ALA A 148 6.04 -1.85 11.39
C ALA A 148 5.37 -1.59 12.75
N LYS A 149 4.82 -2.62 13.41
CA LYS A 149 4.01 -2.50 14.63
C LYS A 149 4.72 -1.77 15.77
N SER A 150 6.04 -1.95 15.91
CA SER A 150 6.82 -1.25 16.94
C SER A 150 6.80 0.27 16.77
N GLN A 151 6.92 0.76 15.54
CA GLN A 151 6.87 2.19 15.22
C GLN A 151 5.47 2.74 15.44
N LEU A 152 4.45 2.02 14.97
CA LEU A 152 3.05 2.42 15.17
C LEU A 152 2.69 2.47 16.66
N SER A 153 3.15 1.48 17.44
CA SER A 153 2.91 1.43 18.89
C SER A 153 3.69 2.48 19.68
N ALA A 154 4.79 3.01 19.13
CA ALA A 154 5.55 4.09 19.76
C ALA A 154 4.97 5.48 19.44
N GLY A 155 3.86 5.59 18.71
CA GLY A 155 3.33 6.86 18.23
C GLY A 155 4.06 7.41 17.01
N HIS A 156 5.03 6.67 16.46
CA HIS A 156 5.78 7.06 15.26
C HIS A 156 5.00 6.69 13.98
N TYR A 157 3.75 7.15 13.87
CA TYR A 157 2.80 6.75 12.82
C TYR A 157 3.35 6.96 11.43
N VAL A 158 3.89 8.16 11.16
CA VAL A 158 4.43 8.51 9.84
C VAL A 158 5.58 7.60 9.45
N ALA A 159 6.50 7.31 10.37
CA ALA A 159 7.63 6.43 10.09
C ALA A 159 7.16 5.00 9.80
N GLY A 160 6.22 4.47 10.59
CA GLY A 160 5.64 3.14 10.38
C GLY A 160 4.90 3.03 9.05
N LEU A 161 4.00 3.97 8.76
CA LEU A 161 3.21 3.98 7.53
C LEU A 161 4.10 4.16 6.28
N VAL A 162 5.10 5.04 6.34
CA VAL A 162 6.09 5.19 5.25
C VAL A 162 6.82 3.88 4.99
N ASN A 163 7.23 3.16 6.04
CA ASN A 163 7.91 1.87 5.89
C ASN A 163 7.00 0.82 5.26
N ILE A 164 5.73 0.73 5.69
CA ILE A 164 4.74 -0.16 5.08
C ILE A 164 4.59 0.12 3.57
N PHE A 165 4.37 1.38 3.19
CA PHE A 165 4.18 1.73 1.77
C PHE A 165 5.44 1.55 0.93
N LYS A 166 6.63 1.65 1.53
CA LYS A 166 7.89 1.31 0.85
C LYS A 166 7.99 -0.18 0.57
N GLU A 167 7.72 -1.02 1.56
CA GLU A 167 7.79 -2.48 1.40
C GLU A 167 6.72 -2.99 0.43
N LEU A 168 5.48 -2.50 0.53
CA LEU A 168 4.42 -2.85 -0.43
C LEU A 168 4.83 -2.51 -1.87
N GLY A 169 5.44 -1.34 -2.09
CA GLY A 169 5.91 -0.94 -3.41
C GLY A 169 7.07 -1.77 -3.96
N LYS A 170 7.84 -2.47 -3.13
CA LYS A 170 8.90 -3.38 -3.60
C LYS A 170 8.35 -4.74 -4.02
N LYS A 171 7.32 -5.21 -3.31
CA LYS A 171 6.78 -6.57 -3.44
C LYS A 171 5.74 -6.73 -4.53
N THR A 172 5.11 -5.62 -4.93
CA THR A 172 4.05 -5.59 -5.95
C THR A 172 4.57 -5.57 -7.39
N ASN A 173 5.87 -5.84 -7.61
CA ASN A 173 6.41 -6.13 -8.92
C ASN A 173 6.19 -7.62 -9.26
N PRO A 174 5.22 -7.98 -10.11
CA PRO A 174 5.21 -9.31 -10.65
C PRO A 174 6.41 -9.43 -11.59
N VAL A 175 7.46 -10.14 -11.16
CA VAL A 175 8.30 -10.87 -12.11
C VAL A 175 7.37 -11.89 -12.75
N MET A 176 6.73 -11.53 -13.86
CA MET A 176 6.20 -12.54 -14.77
C MET A 176 7.43 -13.24 -15.37
N GLU A 177 7.88 -14.29 -14.72
CA GLU A 177 8.78 -15.26 -15.31
C GLU A 177 8.03 -15.93 -16.45
N VAL A 178 8.19 -15.40 -17.66
CA VAL A 178 7.84 -16.11 -18.88
C VAL A 178 8.99 -17.07 -19.15
N PRO A 179 8.78 -18.40 -19.18
CA PRO A 179 9.83 -19.31 -19.63
C PRO A 179 10.09 -18.98 -21.09
N SER A 180 11.28 -18.46 -21.39
CA SER A 180 11.70 -18.22 -22.76
C SER A 180 11.90 -19.59 -23.45
N PRO A 181 11.27 -19.88 -24.60
CA PRO A 181 11.59 -21.08 -25.35
C PRO A 181 12.99 -20.92 -25.93
N SER A 182 13.90 -21.83 -25.56
CA SER A 182 15.24 -21.92 -26.12
C SER A 182 15.16 -22.25 -27.61
N THR A 183 15.35 -21.25 -28.48
CA THR A 183 15.58 -21.48 -29.91
C THR A 183 17.04 -21.91 -30.13
N PRO A 184 17.31 -23.03 -30.83
CA PRO A 184 18.66 -23.47 -31.14
C PRO A 184 19.28 -22.52 -32.17
N ARG A 185 20.43 -21.94 -31.83
CA ARG A 185 21.22 -21.12 -32.76
C ARG A 185 22.02 -22.04 -33.68
N GLY A 186 21.48 -22.30 -34.86
CA GLY A 186 22.26 -22.80 -35.99
C GLY A 186 23.16 -21.68 -36.53
N SER A 187 24.47 -21.87 -36.52
CA SER A 187 25.39 -21.14 -37.38
C SER A 187 26.54 -22.05 -37.77
N SER A 188 26.65 -22.24 -39.08
CA SER A 188 27.59 -23.06 -39.81
C SER A 188 28.98 -22.43 -39.93
N SER A 189 29.94 -23.34 -40.09
CA SER A 189 31.19 -23.22 -40.86
C SER A 189 32.34 -22.35 -40.32
N SER A 190 33.36 -23.02 -39.79
CA SER A 190 34.68 -23.10 -40.43
C SER A 190 35.57 -24.09 -39.67
N SER A 191 35.98 -25.17 -40.33
CA SER A 191 37.02 -26.07 -39.81
C SER A 191 38.00 -26.35 -40.94
N SER A 192 39.14 -25.67 -40.87
CA SER A 192 40.32 -25.96 -41.66
C SER A 192 41.22 -26.89 -40.85
N VAL A 193 41.55 -28.00 -41.50
CA VAL A 193 42.44 -29.11 -41.17
C VAL A 193 43.71 -28.70 -40.43
N LEU A 194 44.09 -29.41 -39.36
CA LEU A 194 45.49 -29.85 -39.21
C LEU A 194 45.62 -31.10 -38.33
N THR A 195 46.25 -32.09 -38.95
CA THR A 195 46.60 -33.44 -38.55
C THR A 195 47.80 -33.42 -37.59
N THR A 196 47.77 -34.21 -36.52
CA THR A 196 48.99 -34.87 -36.00
C THR A 196 48.65 -36.14 -35.21
N LEU A 197 49.12 -37.27 -35.75
CA LEU A 197 49.25 -38.58 -35.11
C LEU A 197 50.40 -38.59 -34.10
N LEU A 198 50.26 -39.45 -33.07
CA LEU A 198 51.26 -40.30 -32.39
C LEU A 198 50.91 -40.38 -30.89
N ALA A 199 50.23 -41.44 -30.45
CA ALA A 199 50.79 -42.70 -30.00
C ALA A 199 51.57 -42.58 -28.68
N PHE A 200 50.95 -42.94 -27.55
CA PHE A 200 51.66 -43.52 -26.41
C PHE A 200 50.75 -44.48 -25.62
N VAL A 201 50.99 -45.77 -25.85
CA VAL A 201 51.24 -46.83 -24.86
C VAL A 201 50.13 -47.18 -23.84
N ILE A 202 49.61 -48.39 -24.07
CA ILE A 202 48.87 -49.31 -23.18
C ILE A 202 49.68 -49.66 -21.92
N PHE A 203 48.96 -50.00 -20.82
CA PHE A 203 49.33 -50.69 -19.54
C PHE A 203 48.98 -49.79 -18.32
N PHE A 204 48.21 -50.15 -17.27
CA PHE A 204 47.88 -51.39 -16.52
C PHE A 204 46.41 -51.27 -15.99
N ILE A 205 45.53 -52.28 -16.04
CA ILE A 205 45.28 -53.42 -15.10
C ILE A 205 44.90 -53.04 -13.65
N TRP A 206 43.81 -53.69 -13.19
CA TRP A 206 43.20 -53.82 -11.84
C TRP A 206 42.30 -52.66 -11.38
N ASN A 207 41.03 -52.89 -11.02
CA ASN A 207 40.39 -54.03 -10.35
C ASN A 207 38.92 -54.17 -10.81
#